data_AF-A0A2H0K6A8-F1
#
_entry.id   AF-A0A2H0K6A8-F1
#
_cell.length_a   1.000
_cell.length_b   1.000
_cell.length_c   1.000
_cell.angle_alpha   90.00
_cell.angle_beta   90.00
_cell.angle_gamma   90.00
#
_symmetry.space_group_name_H-M   'P 1'
#
loop_
_entity.id
_entity.type
_entity.pdbx_description
1 polymer ?
#
loop_
_entity_poly.entity_id
_entity_poly.type
_entity_poly.pdbx_seq_one_letter_code
_entity_poly.pdbx_strand_id
1 'polypeptide(L)'
;MPHISSKKLHKDYLQKIYGHFMSKLEGASKKGTAVSFFEDFLTPTEKIMFAKRFAVVYLLSKNLPSSYIAEVLLMSPATIYRMSLNKNIGKYLHAIRSLKLSDEMTWDLFEKIIRMGLPPKVGRGRWKFLYTK
;
A
#
# COMPACT_ATOMS: atom_id res chain seq x y z
N MET A 1 4.66 12.75 -4.43
CA MET A 1 3.19 12.65 -4.58
C MET A 1 2.85 13.06 -6.01
N PRO A 2 1.78 12.53 -6.63
CA PRO A 2 1.39 12.97 -7.96
C PRO A 2 1.09 14.48 -7.93
N HIS A 3 1.57 15.20 -8.94
CA HIS A 3 1.35 16.62 -9.06
C HIS A 3 -0.07 16.86 -9.59
N ILE A 4 -0.89 17.59 -8.84
CA ILE A 4 -2.25 17.95 -9.24
C ILE A 4 -2.24 19.42 -9.66
N SER A 5 -2.77 19.70 -10.85
CA SER A 5 -2.88 21.06 -11.38
C SER A 5 -3.66 21.98 -10.43
N SER A 6 -3.26 23.26 -10.36
CA SER A 6 -4.00 24.30 -9.63
C SER A 6 -5.33 24.63 -10.29
N LYS A 7 -5.48 24.39 -11.59
CA LYS A 7 -6.74 24.55 -12.34
C LYS A 7 -7.65 23.36 -12.04
N LYS A 8 -8.67 23.58 -11.22
CA LYS A 8 -9.58 22.53 -10.73
C LYS A 8 -10.79 22.39 -11.65
N LEU A 9 -11.13 21.16 -11.98
CA LEU A 9 -12.42 20.83 -12.57
C LEU A 9 -13.55 21.04 -11.54
N HIS A 10 -14.75 21.38 -12.01
CA HIS A 10 -15.93 21.45 -11.14
C HIS A 10 -16.14 20.11 -10.43
N LYS A 11 -16.48 20.16 -9.13
CA LYS A 11 -16.57 18.98 -8.27
C LYS A 11 -17.54 17.93 -8.85
N ASP A 12 -18.68 18.37 -9.37
CA ASP A 12 -19.70 17.45 -9.90
C ASP A 12 -19.22 16.69 -11.14
N TYR A 13 -18.51 17.37 -12.05
CA TYR A 13 -17.93 16.69 -13.22
C TYR A 13 -16.84 15.72 -12.81
N LEU A 14 -15.98 16.11 -11.85
CA LEU A 14 -14.94 15.22 -11.34
C LEU A 14 -15.54 13.96 -10.69
N GLN A 15 -16.62 14.12 -9.90
CA GLN A 15 -17.32 12.98 -9.30
C GLN A 15 -17.94 12.05 -10.36
N LYS A 16 -18.56 12.61 -11.41
CA LYS A 16 -19.10 11.82 -12.53
C LYS A 16 -18.01 11.03 -13.23
N ILE A 17 -16.89 11.68 -13.58
CA ILE A 17 -15.73 11.02 -14.22
C ILE A 17 -15.20 9.90 -13.33
N TYR A 18 -15.05 10.16 -12.03
CA TYR A 18 -14.57 9.17 -11.07
C TYR A 18 -15.52 7.97 -10.97
N GLY A 19 -16.83 8.20 -10.94
CA GLY A 19 -17.84 7.14 -10.94
C GLY A 19 -17.76 6.26 -12.20
N HIS A 20 -17.63 6.87 -13.39
CA HIS A 20 -17.44 6.13 -14.63
C HIS A 20 -16.14 5.31 -14.62
N PHE A 21 -15.04 5.89 -14.14
CA PHE A 21 -13.77 5.19 -13.99
C PHE A 21 -13.92 3.94 -13.11
N MET A 22 -14.56 4.06 -11.94
CA MET A 22 -14.77 2.92 -11.04
C MET A 22 -15.65 1.83 -11.66
N SER A 23 -16.73 2.21 -12.34
CA SER A 23 -17.58 1.24 -13.06
C SER A 23 -16.81 0.46 -14.13
N LYS A 24 -15.92 1.13 -14.88
CA LYS A 24 -15.07 0.45 -15.88
C LYS A 24 -14.03 -0.44 -15.23
N LEU A 25 -13.41 -0.01 -14.13
CA LEU A 25 -12.45 -0.79 -13.37
C LEU A 25 -13.09 -2.08 -12.82
N GLU A 26 -14.26 -2.00 -12.21
CA GLU A 26 -15.00 -3.18 -11.73
C GLU A 26 -15.30 -4.17 -12.87
N GLY A 27 -15.69 -3.65 -14.04
CA GLY A 27 -15.90 -4.45 -15.24
C GLY A 27 -14.61 -5.14 -15.71
N ALA A 28 -13.48 -4.44 -15.70
CA ALA A 28 -12.18 -5.01 -16.04
C ALA A 28 -11.74 -6.10 -15.04
N SER A 29 -11.96 -5.88 -13.73
CA SER A 29 -11.70 -6.88 -12.69
C SER A 29 -12.51 -8.16 -12.90
N LYS A 30 -13.81 -8.06 -13.19
CA LYS A 30 -14.67 -9.22 -13.46
C LYS A 30 -14.25 -9.99 -14.72
N LYS A 31 -13.70 -9.31 -15.72
CA LYS A 31 -13.23 -9.89 -16.99
C LYS A 31 -11.78 -10.41 -16.93
N GLY A 32 -11.09 -10.24 -15.81
CA GLY A 32 -9.67 -10.61 -15.69
C GLY A 32 -8.70 -9.67 -16.43
N THR A 33 -9.15 -8.50 -16.89
CA THR A 33 -8.33 -7.53 -17.64
C THR A 33 -7.86 -6.34 -16.81
N ALA A 34 -8.01 -6.40 -15.48
CA ALA A 34 -7.63 -5.30 -14.58
C ALA A 34 -6.14 -4.95 -14.66
N VAL A 35 -5.25 -5.93 -14.90
CA VAL A 35 -3.82 -5.67 -15.04
C VAL A 35 -3.56 -4.77 -16.24
N SER A 36 -4.03 -5.15 -17.44
CA SER A 36 -3.90 -4.32 -18.65
C SER A 36 -4.54 -2.95 -18.47
N PHE A 37 -5.70 -2.88 -17.82
CA PHE A 37 -6.33 -1.62 -17.48
C PHE A 37 -5.40 -0.71 -16.66
N PHE A 38 -4.79 -1.21 -15.58
CA PHE A 38 -3.83 -0.42 -14.82
C PHE A 38 -2.55 -0.11 -15.59
N GLU A 39 -2.12 -1.00 -16.49
CA GLU A 39 -0.95 -0.77 -17.34
C GLU A 39 -1.11 0.43 -18.27
N ASP A 40 -2.30 0.61 -18.83
CA ASP A 40 -2.64 1.70 -19.75
C ASP A 40 -2.76 3.08 -19.06
N PHE A 41 -3.21 3.11 -17.80
CA PHE A 41 -3.48 4.38 -17.09
C PHE A 41 -2.35 4.84 -16.16
N LEU A 42 -1.61 3.93 -15.54
CA LEU A 42 -0.62 4.29 -14.53
C LEU A 42 0.78 4.39 -15.12
N THR A 43 1.50 5.44 -14.75
CA THR A 43 2.93 5.53 -15.02
C THR A 43 3.70 4.47 -14.22
N PRO A 44 4.92 4.10 -14.65
CA PRO A 44 5.77 3.16 -13.90
C PRO A 44 5.95 3.55 -12.42
N THR A 45 6.16 4.85 -12.17
CA THR A 45 6.30 5.39 -10.81
C THR A 45 5.02 5.24 -9.99
N GLU A 46 3.85 5.47 -10.59
CA GLU A 46 2.57 5.31 -9.92
C GLU A 46 2.27 3.86 -9.57
N LYS A 47 2.58 2.91 -10.46
CA LYS A 47 2.48 1.47 -10.20
C LYS A 47 3.29 1.07 -8.97
N ILE A 48 4.57 1.45 -8.94
CA ILE A 48 5.47 1.17 -7.81
C ILE A 48 4.92 1.79 -6.53
N MET A 49 4.52 3.07 -6.56
CA MET A 49 4.02 3.76 -5.38
C MET A 49 2.69 3.22 -4.88
N PHE A 50 1.81 2.74 -5.76
CA PHE A 50 0.55 2.11 -5.40
C PHE A 50 0.81 0.77 -4.71
N ALA A 51 1.66 -0.08 -5.29
CA ALA A 51 2.09 -1.35 -4.70
C ALA A 51 2.75 -1.16 -3.32
N LYS A 52 3.66 -0.19 -3.18
CA LYS A 52 4.28 0.14 -1.89
C LYS A 52 3.25 0.59 -0.86
N ARG A 53 2.29 1.45 -1.21
CA ARG A 53 1.24 1.89 -0.28
C ARG A 53 0.35 0.72 0.15
N PHE A 54 0.02 -0.18 -0.77
CA PHE A 54 -0.70 -1.42 -0.45
C PHE A 54 0.07 -2.26 0.59
N ALA A 55 1.37 -2.47 0.36
CA ALA A 55 2.24 -3.15 1.32
C ALA A 55 2.26 -2.48 2.70
N VAL A 56 2.37 -1.15 2.77
CA VAL A 56 2.31 -0.40 4.04
C VAL A 56 1.01 -0.67 4.78
N VAL A 57 -0.14 -0.59 4.11
CA VAL A 57 -1.45 -0.83 4.76
C VAL A 57 -1.52 -2.26 5.31
N TYR A 58 -1.05 -3.24 4.54
CA TYR A 58 -0.99 -4.63 4.96
C TYR A 58 -0.08 -4.82 6.19
N LEU A 59 1.15 -4.35 6.16
CA LEU A 59 2.12 -4.49 7.25
C LEU A 59 1.67 -3.74 8.52
N LEU A 60 1.11 -2.54 8.37
CA LEU A 60 0.51 -1.84 9.49
C LEU A 60 -0.67 -2.62 10.08
N SER A 61 -1.46 -3.34 9.27
CA SER A 61 -2.56 -4.18 9.76
C SER A 61 -2.08 -5.38 10.58
N LYS A 62 -0.85 -5.86 10.31
CA LYS A 62 -0.14 -6.87 11.10
C LYS A 62 0.64 -6.26 12.28
N ASN A 63 0.40 -4.98 12.59
CA ASN A 63 0.99 -4.23 13.71
C ASN A 63 2.52 -4.11 13.69
N LEU A 64 3.16 -4.13 12.51
CA LEU A 64 4.59 -3.86 12.41
C LEU A 64 4.90 -2.37 12.70
N PRO A 65 6.07 -2.07 13.31
CA PRO A 65 6.50 -0.70 13.59
C PRO A 65 6.64 0.14 12.32
N SER A 66 6.21 1.41 12.37
CA SER A 66 6.28 2.32 11.22
C SER A 66 7.71 2.61 10.75
N SER A 67 8.67 2.71 11.68
CA SER A 67 10.10 2.86 11.35
C SER A 67 10.62 1.68 10.55
N TYR A 68 10.24 0.48 10.95
CA TYR A 68 10.64 -0.76 10.29
C TYR A 68 10.06 -0.86 8.87
N ILE A 69 8.77 -0.55 8.70
CA ILE A 69 8.11 -0.54 7.39
C ILE A 69 8.77 0.48 6.45
N ALA A 70 9.19 1.64 6.97
CA ALA A 70 9.87 2.68 6.20
C ALA A 70 11.19 2.16 5.59
N GLU A 71 11.98 1.41 6.37
CA GLU A 71 13.24 0.85 5.92
C GLU A 71 13.04 -0.27 4.89
N VAL A 72 12.18 -1.26 5.19
CA VAL A 72 11.94 -2.41 4.30
C VAL A 72 11.40 -1.98 2.94
N LEU A 73 10.48 -1.01 2.93
CA LEU A 73 9.85 -0.56 1.68
C LEU A 73 10.60 0.61 1.02
N LEU A 74 11.72 1.05 1.60
CA LEU A 74 12.50 2.19 1.15
C LEU A 74 11.61 3.43 0.92
N MET A 75 10.83 3.77 1.95
CA MET A 75 9.90 4.90 1.96
C MET A 75 10.27 5.86 3.07
N SER A 76 10.11 7.17 2.82
CA SER A 76 10.36 8.19 3.84
C SER A 76 9.52 7.93 5.12
N PRO A 77 10.13 8.00 6.32
CA PRO A 77 9.42 7.83 7.59
C PRO A 77 8.18 8.72 7.74
N ALA A 78 8.26 9.97 7.26
CA ALA A 78 7.14 10.91 7.28
C ALA A 78 5.93 10.41 6.48
N THR A 79 6.16 9.66 5.40
CA THR A 79 5.07 9.07 4.60
C THR A 79 4.41 7.92 5.35
N ILE A 80 5.20 7.03 5.94
CA ILE A 80 4.65 5.91 6.72
C ILE A 80 3.92 6.41 7.96
N TYR A 81 4.46 7.41 8.65
CA TYR A 81 3.82 8.03 9.80
C TYR A 81 2.43 8.58 9.45
N ARG A 82 2.29 9.35 8.36
CA ARG A 82 0.99 9.83 7.87
C ARG A 82 0.03 8.69 7.52
N MET A 83 0.54 7.59 6.95
CA MET A 83 -0.28 6.41 6.68
C MET A 83 -0.70 5.68 7.96
N SER A 84 0.16 5.62 8.98
CA SER A 84 -0.18 5.06 10.30
C SER A 84 -1.31 5.86 10.97
N LEU A 85 -1.22 7.19 10.95
CA LEU A 85 -2.30 8.06 11.42
C LEU A 85 -3.61 7.81 10.67
N ASN A 86 -3.55 7.71 9.32
CA ASN A 86 -4.70 7.37 8.49
C ASN A 86 -5.31 6.00 8.84
N LYS A 87 -4.48 5.00 9.17
CA LYS A 87 -4.96 3.70 9.65
C LYS A 87 -5.72 3.85 10.96
N ASN A 88 -5.17 4.60 11.92
CA ASN A 88 -5.75 4.76 13.25
C ASN A 88 -7.13 5.43 13.22
N ILE A 89 -7.36 6.35 12.27
CA ILE A 89 -8.68 6.97 12.04
C ILE A 89 -9.61 6.12 11.15
N GLY A 90 -9.24 4.87 10.85
CA GLY A 90 -10.08 3.92 10.10
C GLY A 90 -10.10 4.11 8.58
N LYS A 91 -9.27 4.98 7.99
CA LYS A 91 -9.28 5.27 6.54
C LYS A 91 -9.07 4.04 5.67
N TYR A 92 -8.34 3.04 6.16
CA TYR A 92 -8.00 1.83 5.41
C TYR A 92 -8.85 0.61 5.79
N LEU A 93 -9.96 0.80 6.51
CA LEU A 93 -10.78 -0.30 7.04
C LEU A 93 -11.26 -1.27 5.94
N HIS A 94 -11.71 -0.75 4.79
CA HIS A 94 -12.13 -1.60 3.67
C HIS A 94 -10.98 -2.41 3.07
N ALA A 95 -9.83 -1.76 2.84
CA ALA A 95 -8.64 -2.43 2.32
C ALA A 95 -8.11 -3.51 3.28
N ILE A 96 -8.10 -3.23 4.59
CA ILE A 96 -7.69 -4.20 5.61
C ILE A 96 -8.66 -5.38 5.66
N ARG A 97 -9.97 -5.15 5.53
CA ARG A 97 -10.96 -6.23 5.48
C ARG A 97 -10.77 -7.12 4.25
N SER A 98 -10.53 -6.54 3.07
CA SER A 98 -10.28 -7.34 1.87
C SER A 98 -8.98 -8.14 1.95
N LEU A 99 -7.95 -7.60 2.62
CA LEU A 99 -6.66 -8.26 2.82
C LEU A 99 -6.72 -9.49 3.75
N LYS A 100 -7.61 -9.47 4.75
CA LYS A 100 -7.81 -10.61 5.67
C LYS A 100 -8.42 -11.84 5.00
N LEU A 101 -8.96 -11.70 3.78
CA LEU A 101 -9.62 -12.78 3.05
C LEU A 101 -8.64 -13.56 2.15
N SER A 102 -7.43 -13.04 1.92
CA SER A 102 -6.38 -13.67 1.11
C SER A 102 -5.17 -13.96 2.02
N ASP A 103 -5.15 -15.12 2.65
CA ASP A 103 -4.19 -15.44 3.72
C ASP A 103 -3.22 -16.54 3.30
N GLU A 104 -2.02 -16.47 3.89
CA GLU A 104 -0.80 -17.27 3.66
C GLU A 104 0.14 -16.79 2.54
N MET A 105 -0.21 -16.89 1.26
CA MET A 105 0.75 -16.61 0.16
C MET A 105 1.24 -15.15 0.16
N THR A 106 0.34 -14.21 0.46
CA THR A 106 0.69 -12.79 0.58
C THR A 106 1.60 -12.53 1.79
N TRP A 107 1.37 -13.25 2.90
CA TRP A 107 2.24 -13.14 4.07
C TRP A 107 3.62 -13.68 3.78
N ASP A 108 3.76 -14.85 3.14
CA ASP A 108 5.05 -15.45 2.78
C ASP A 108 5.89 -14.53 1.87
N LEU A 109 5.25 -13.88 0.88
CA LEU A 109 5.93 -12.88 0.05
C LEU A 109 6.45 -11.71 0.88
N PHE A 110 5.60 -11.14 1.75
CA PHE A 110 6.02 -10.04 2.61
C PHE A 110 7.07 -10.49 3.62
N GLU A 111 6.98 -11.70 4.14
CA GLU A 111 7.94 -12.28 5.07
C GLU A 111 9.31 -12.44 4.40
N LYS A 112 9.37 -12.88 3.14
CA LYS A 112 10.61 -12.92 2.35
C LYS A 112 11.20 -11.53 2.14
N ILE A 113 10.37 -10.55 1.77
CA ILE A 113 10.80 -9.15 1.58
C ILE A 113 11.33 -8.56 2.90
N ILE A 114 10.59 -8.77 3.98
CA ILE A 114 10.96 -8.43 5.35
C ILE A 114 12.31 -9.06 5.65
N ARG A 115 12.48 -10.37 5.45
CA ARG A 115 13.74 -11.10 5.72
C ARG A 115 14.92 -10.62 4.88
N MET A 116 14.70 -10.19 3.63
CA MET A 116 15.74 -9.60 2.79
C MET A 116 16.15 -8.19 3.25
N GLY A 117 15.20 -7.42 3.80
CA GLY A 117 15.45 -6.11 4.41
C GLY A 117 15.75 -6.16 5.91
N LEU A 118 15.68 -7.34 6.54
CA LEU A 118 15.92 -7.51 7.96
C LEU A 118 17.41 -7.38 8.20
N PRO A 119 17.83 -6.50 9.13
CA PRO A 119 19.19 -6.52 9.62
C PRO A 119 19.46 -7.90 10.24
N PRO A 120 20.72 -8.38 10.17
CA PRO A 120 21.04 -9.74 10.56
C PRO A 120 20.53 -10.04 11.98
N LYS A 121 19.91 -11.21 12.13
CA LYS A 121 19.33 -11.70 13.39
C LYS A 121 20.37 -11.75 14.53
N VAL A 122 21.65 -11.75 14.17
CA VAL A 122 22.83 -11.70 15.04
C VAL A 122 23.58 -10.38 14.79
N GLY A 123 23.83 -9.58 15.84
CA GLY A 123 24.47 -8.26 15.73
C GLY A 123 24.23 -7.36 16.95
N ARG A 124 24.56 -6.06 16.84
CA ARG A 124 24.51 -5.03 17.92
C ARG A 124 23.14 -4.76 18.56
N GLY A 125 22.13 -5.57 18.27
CA GLY A 125 20.91 -5.63 19.09
C GLY A 125 19.85 -4.56 18.85
N ARG A 126 20.07 -3.61 17.93
CA ARG A 126 19.09 -2.57 17.55
C ARG A 126 17.71 -3.12 17.16
N TRP A 127 17.67 -4.36 16.69
CA TRP A 127 16.48 -5.00 16.09
C TRP A 127 16.00 -6.24 16.86
N LYS A 128 16.53 -6.48 18.07
CA LYS A 128 16.17 -7.65 18.89
C LYS A 128 14.67 -7.71 19.20
N PHE A 129 14.04 -6.55 19.38
CA PHE A 129 12.61 -6.45 19.68
C PHE A 129 11.70 -7.03 18.57
N LEU A 130 12.19 -7.20 17.34
CA LEU A 130 11.43 -7.82 16.24
C LEU A 130 11.40 -9.35 16.30
N TYR A 131 12.30 -9.98 17.04
CA TYR A 131 12.42 -11.45 17.15
C TYR A 131 12.02 -11.98 18.52
N THR A 132 11.71 -11.10 19.45
CA THR A 132 11.34 -11.48 20.82
C THR A 132 9.83 -11.76 20.81
N LYS A 133 9.45 -13.01 21.05
CA LYS A 133 8.05 -13.46 21.19
C LYS A 133 7.47 -12.99 22.51
#